data_AF-E6X0V8-F1
#
_entry.id   AF-E6X0V8-F1
#
_cell.length_a   1.000
_cell.length_b   1.000
_cell.length_c   1.000
_cell.angle_alpha   90.00
_cell.angle_beta   90.00
_cell.angle_gamma   90.00
#
_symmetry.space_group_name_H-M   'P 1'
#
loop_
_entity.id
_entity.type
_entity.pdbx_description
1 polymer ?
#
loop_
_entity_poly.entity_id
_entity_poly.type
_entity_poly.pdbx_seq_one_letter_code
_entity_poly.pdbx_strand_id
1 'polypeptide(L)'
;MLIAWTTLIADSKKGFPKEEGQAYLPGSSVREAIENAWVFYWVKKDKSLQNKARKHLENLQNDEAFLQASEAVRSMVFALHRLEDLVIPEKISLPAEGLRRRHIEVFDLEEQKVSREFEALSFRGTIPDLQISTPQWEKIRTALTSYARALAEYEHKHLVDTYLEESCAAIQNSIANEWESALRLGAWSNAPHGGGLFFFWRFPELRRQLIRKHKQDLLPKELYIISGDRELLGWCEYRSEG
;
A
#
# COMPACT_ATOMS: atom_id res chain seq x y z
N MET A 1 -8.31 -6.77 -15.18
CA MET A 1 -7.65 -5.52 -15.64
C MET A 1 -7.23 -4.64 -14.46
N LEU A 2 -6.04 -4.06 -14.50
CA LEU A 2 -5.57 -3.04 -13.54
C LEU A 2 -5.58 -1.66 -14.19
N ILE A 3 -6.07 -0.65 -13.48
CA ILE A 3 -6.02 0.76 -13.89
C ILE A 3 -5.13 1.49 -12.88
N ALA A 4 -3.96 1.92 -13.33
CA ALA A 4 -3.07 2.78 -12.57
C ALA A 4 -3.60 4.22 -12.64
N TRP A 5 -4.54 4.53 -11.76
CA TRP A 5 -5.13 5.86 -11.60
C TRP A 5 -4.08 6.91 -11.28
N THR A 6 -3.13 6.51 -10.45
CA THR A 6 -1.91 7.24 -10.19
C THR A 6 -0.70 6.41 -10.61
N THR A 7 0.40 7.09 -10.76
CA THR A 7 1.60 6.57 -11.33
C THR A 7 2.24 5.57 -10.37
N LEU A 8 2.59 4.39 -10.89
CA LEU A 8 3.44 3.42 -10.20
C LEU A 8 4.88 3.84 -10.36
N ILE A 9 5.65 3.93 -9.28
CA ILE A 9 7.11 4.08 -9.37
C ILE A 9 7.76 2.71 -9.22
N ALA A 10 8.81 2.50 -10.00
CA ALA A 10 9.70 1.38 -9.82
C ALA A 10 10.41 1.41 -8.47
N ASP A 11 10.44 0.28 -7.78
CA ASP A 11 11.03 0.13 -6.44
C ASP A 11 12.54 0.44 -6.37
N SER A 12 13.22 0.51 -7.52
CA SER A 12 14.62 0.89 -7.60
C SER A 12 14.83 2.11 -8.49
N LYS A 13 15.87 2.91 -8.19
CA LYS A 13 16.40 3.96 -9.09
C LYS A 13 16.79 3.42 -10.48
N LYS A 14 16.81 2.09 -10.67
CA LYS A 14 17.10 1.42 -11.94
C LYS A 14 15.86 1.26 -12.84
N GLY A 15 14.66 1.63 -12.38
CA GLY A 15 13.41 1.51 -13.12
C GLY A 15 12.74 0.15 -12.96
N PHE A 16 11.63 -0.06 -13.67
CA PHE A 16 10.89 -1.33 -13.65
C PHE A 16 11.78 -2.46 -14.16
N PRO A 17 11.66 -3.69 -13.61
CA PRO A 17 12.38 -4.83 -14.13
C PRO A 17 11.95 -5.10 -15.57
N LYS A 18 12.86 -5.68 -16.35
CA LYS A 18 12.66 -5.95 -17.77
C LYS A 18 12.95 -7.41 -18.10
N GLU A 19 12.15 -7.97 -19.00
CA GLU A 19 12.38 -9.26 -19.64
C GLU A 19 12.32 -9.05 -21.14
N GLU A 20 13.33 -9.50 -21.88
CA GLU A 20 13.43 -9.31 -23.34
C GLU A 20 13.24 -7.84 -23.80
N GLY A 21 13.63 -6.88 -22.93
CA GLY A 21 13.47 -5.44 -23.19
C GLY A 21 12.11 -4.85 -22.79
N GLN A 22 11.12 -5.70 -22.54
CA GLN A 22 9.77 -5.32 -22.09
C GLN A 22 9.75 -5.11 -20.58
N ALA A 23 9.27 -3.94 -20.12
CA ALA A 23 9.11 -3.67 -18.70
C ALA A 23 7.89 -4.39 -18.13
N TYR A 24 7.97 -4.82 -16.88
CA TYR A 24 6.87 -5.50 -16.21
C TYR A 24 6.72 -5.08 -14.74
N LEU A 25 5.51 -5.21 -14.21
CA LEU A 25 5.20 -5.15 -12.80
C LEU A 25 5.32 -6.57 -12.21
N PRO A 26 6.12 -6.80 -11.16
CA PRO A 26 6.16 -8.09 -10.49
C PRO A 26 4.81 -8.46 -9.86
N GLY A 27 4.35 -9.69 -10.08
CA GLY A 27 3.15 -10.24 -9.42
C GLY A 27 3.25 -10.23 -7.90
N SER A 28 4.47 -10.30 -7.36
CA SER A 28 4.74 -10.16 -5.92
C SER A 28 4.25 -8.82 -5.36
N SER A 29 4.33 -7.73 -6.12
CA SER A 29 3.84 -6.42 -5.67
C SER A 29 2.31 -6.39 -5.54
N VAL A 30 1.59 -7.06 -6.46
CA VAL A 30 0.13 -7.20 -6.38
C VAL A 30 -0.25 -8.12 -5.21
N ARG A 31 0.47 -9.24 -5.06
CA ARG A 31 0.28 -10.17 -3.95
C ARG A 31 0.45 -9.47 -2.60
N GLU A 32 1.52 -8.69 -2.44
CA GLU A 32 1.80 -7.97 -1.21
C GLU A 32 0.66 -6.98 -0.84
N ALA A 33 0.14 -6.22 -1.82
CA ALA A 33 -0.98 -5.32 -1.57
C ALA A 33 -2.25 -6.05 -1.10
N ILE A 34 -2.56 -7.22 -1.69
CA ILE A 34 -3.66 -8.07 -1.25
C ILE A 34 -3.42 -8.60 0.16
N GLU A 35 -2.21 -9.09 0.45
CA GLU A 35 -1.85 -9.65 1.75
C GLU A 35 -1.90 -8.58 2.85
N ASN A 36 -1.40 -7.37 2.58
CA ASN A 36 -1.47 -6.24 3.52
C ASN A 36 -2.93 -5.88 3.85
N ALA A 37 -3.80 -5.83 2.84
CA ALA A 37 -5.22 -5.60 3.05
C ALA A 37 -5.90 -6.74 3.82
N TRP A 38 -5.52 -7.99 3.53
CA TRP A 38 -6.04 -9.17 4.20
C TRP A 38 -5.68 -9.20 5.69
N VAL A 39 -4.42 -8.94 6.02
CA VAL A 39 -3.94 -8.81 7.40
C VAL A 39 -4.69 -7.71 8.13
N PHE A 40 -4.77 -6.51 7.54
CA PHE A 40 -5.49 -5.39 8.11
C PHE A 40 -6.96 -5.74 8.41
N TYR A 41 -7.63 -6.38 7.46
CA TYR A 41 -9.03 -6.76 7.58
C TYR A 41 -9.27 -7.75 8.72
N TRP A 42 -8.46 -8.82 8.82
CA TRP A 42 -8.66 -9.85 9.83
C TRP A 42 -8.22 -9.44 11.23
N VAL A 43 -7.14 -8.65 11.35
CA VAL A 43 -6.76 -8.03 12.63
C VAL A 43 -7.89 -7.13 13.16
N LYS A 44 -8.63 -6.47 12.28
CA LYS A 44 -9.80 -5.66 12.66
C LYS A 44 -11.02 -6.53 13.01
N LYS A 45 -11.26 -7.62 12.28
CA LYS A 45 -12.51 -8.39 12.36
C LYS A 45 -12.50 -9.51 13.42
N ASP A 46 -11.35 -10.14 13.65
CA ASP A 46 -11.22 -11.27 14.58
C ASP A 46 -10.67 -10.80 15.93
N LYS A 47 -11.54 -10.74 16.96
CA LYS A 47 -11.17 -10.30 18.32
C LYS A 47 -10.07 -11.16 18.96
N SER A 48 -10.03 -12.45 18.65
CA SER A 48 -8.99 -13.35 19.19
C SER A 48 -7.64 -13.00 18.59
N LEU A 49 -7.61 -12.82 17.26
CA LEU A 49 -6.41 -12.40 16.54
C LEU A 49 -5.96 -11.01 16.98
N GLN A 50 -6.91 -10.08 17.13
CA GLN A 50 -6.68 -8.73 17.63
C GLN A 50 -5.96 -8.76 18.99
N ASN A 51 -6.43 -9.58 19.93
CA ASN A 51 -5.83 -9.72 21.25
C ASN A 51 -4.45 -10.37 21.20
N LYS A 52 -4.25 -11.39 20.35
CA LYS A 52 -2.95 -12.03 20.14
C LYS A 52 -1.93 -11.06 19.55
N ALA A 53 -2.32 -10.31 18.52
CA ALA A 53 -1.51 -9.27 17.92
C ALA A 53 -1.12 -8.23 18.99
N ARG A 54 -2.09 -7.69 19.74
CA ARG A 54 -1.82 -6.74 20.83
C ARG A 54 -0.79 -7.26 21.83
N LYS A 55 -0.97 -8.47 22.35
CA LYS A 55 -0.03 -9.09 23.32
C LYS A 55 1.36 -9.27 22.75
N HIS A 56 1.47 -9.64 21.48
CA HIS A 56 2.77 -9.81 20.84
C HIS A 56 3.54 -8.49 20.77
N LEU A 57 2.81 -7.41 20.50
CA LEU A 57 3.35 -6.06 20.33
C LEU A 57 3.70 -5.35 21.65
N GLU A 58 2.98 -5.65 22.74
CA GLU A 58 3.30 -5.12 24.07
C GLU A 58 4.69 -5.60 24.57
N ASN A 59 5.21 -6.70 24.03
CA ASN A 59 6.48 -7.32 24.45
C ASN A 59 7.70 -6.90 23.62
N LEU A 60 7.58 -5.97 22.66
CA LEU A 60 8.67 -5.60 21.76
C LEU A 60 9.80 -4.84 22.47
N GLN A 61 11.03 -5.36 22.40
CA GLN A 61 12.18 -4.87 23.18
C GLN A 61 13.11 -3.92 22.39
N ASN A 62 13.19 -4.01 21.06
CA ASN A 62 14.04 -3.17 20.20
C ASN A 62 13.42 -2.98 18.79
N ASP A 63 14.10 -2.25 17.90
CA ASP A 63 13.61 -1.94 16.54
C ASP A 63 13.49 -3.18 15.64
N GLU A 64 14.42 -4.12 15.77
CA GLU A 64 14.39 -5.42 15.06
C GLU A 64 13.13 -6.23 15.41
N ALA A 65 12.58 -5.99 16.60
CA ALA A 65 11.35 -6.61 17.05
C ALA A 65 10.12 -6.15 16.24
N PHE A 66 10.09 -4.97 15.62
CA PHE A 66 8.94 -4.54 14.81
C PHE A 66 8.76 -5.36 13.54
N LEU A 67 9.86 -5.66 12.85
CA LEU A 67 9.83 -6.53 11.67
C LEU A 67 9.33 -7.92 12.06
N GLN A 68 9.89 -8.47 13.15
CA GLN A 68 9.48 -9.76 13.69
C GLN A 68 7.99 -9.75 14.11
N ALA A 69 7.50 -8.65 14.68
CA ALA A 69 6.10 -8.50 15.03
C ALA A 69 5.18 -8.45 13.82
N SER A 70 5.56 -7.71 12.77
CA SER A 70 4.83 -7.68 11.50
C SER A 70 4.66 -9.10 10.97
N GLU A 71 5.78 -9.82 10.85
CA GLU A 71 5.81 -11.17 10.33
C GLU A 71 5.07 -12.16 11.22
N ALA A 72 5.15 -12.00 12.54
CA ALA A 72 4.40 -12.82 13.49
C ALA A 72 2.88 -12.60 13.37
N VAL A 73 2.42 -11.35 13.29
CA VAL A 73 1.00 -11.03 13.11
C VAL A 73 0.51 -11.54 11.76
N ARG A 74 1.29 -11.30 10.70
CA ARG A 74 1.03 -11.81 9.36
C ARG A 74 0.90 -13.34 9.36
N SER A 75 1.84 -14.03 9.99
CA SER A 75 1.81 -15.50 10.14
C SER A 75 0.60 -15.98 10.93
N MET A 76 0.21 -15.29 12.01
CA MET A 76 -1.00 -15.60 12.78
C MET A 76 -2.28 -15.44 11.93
N VAL A 77 -2.36 -14.39 11.11
CA VAL A 77 -3.47 -14.21 10.17
C VAL A 77 -3.50 -15.35 9.17
N PHE A 78 -2.40 -15.63 8.48
CA PHE A 78 -2.42 -16.67 7.45
C PHE A 78 -2.56 -18.09 8.00
N ALA A 79 -2.22 -18.33 9.27
CA ALA A 79 -2.52 -19.61 9.91
C ALA A 79 -4.02 -19.83 10.15
N LEU A 80 -4.79 -18.78 10.43
CA LEU A 80 -6.22 -18.85 10.75
C LEU A 80 -7.13 -18.54 9.55
N HIS A 81 -6.68 -17.64 8.68
CA HIS A 81 -7.42 -17.08 7.56
C HIS A 81 -6.53 -17.14 6.32
N ARG A 82 -6.36 -18.33 5.76
CA ARG A 82 -5.53 -18.58 4.57
C ARG A 82 -6.11 -17.87 3.35
N LEU A 83 -5.23 -17.35 2.50
CA LEU A 83 -5.56 -17.00 1.11
C LEU A 83 -5.52 -18.28 0.28
N GLU A 84 -6.69 -18.79 -0.07
CA GLU A 84 -6.85 -20.05 -0.80
C GLU A 84 -6.78 -19.80 -2.31
N ASP A 85 -5.98 -20.63 -2.99
CA ASP A 85 -5.86 -20.68 -4.46
C ASP A 85 -5.70 -19.31 -5.13
N LEU A 86 -4.98 -18.38 -4.47
CA LEU A 86 -4.68 -17.06 -5.02
C LEU A 86 -3.61 -17.16 -6.11
N VAL A 87 -4.06 -17.12 -7.36
CA VAL A 87 -3.22 -17.10 -8.55
C VAL A 87 -3.10 -15.67 -9.08
N ILE A 88 -1.85 -15.22 -9.22
CA ILE A 88 -1.48 -13.92 -9.78
C ILE A 88 -0.32 -14.18 -10.77
N PRO A 89 -0.35 -13.64 -11.99
CA PRO A 89 0.76 -13.73 -12.94
C PRO A 89 2.06 -13.25 -12.29
N GLU A 90 3.14 -14.02 -12.44
CA GLU A 90 4.44 -13.67 -11.85
C GLU A 90 5.00 -12.36 -12.41
N LYS A 91 4.73 -12.09 -13.69
CA LYS A 91 5.13 -10.89 -14.41
C LYS A 91 3.94 -10.35 -15.17
N ILE A 92 3.72 -9.05 -15.05
CA ILE A 92 2.59 -8.37 -15.65
C ILE A 92 3.16 -7.28 -16.55
N SER A 93 3.07 -7.47 -17.87
CA SER A 93 3.65 -6.55 -18.85
C SER A 93 3.10 -5.14 -18.69
N LEU A 94 4.00 -4.15 -18.68
CA LEU A 94 3.64 -2.73 -18.64
C LEU A 94 3.66 -2.15 -20.06
N PRO A 95 2.53 -1.66 -20.59
CA PRO A 95 2.50 -1.02 -21.90
C PRO A 95 3.48 0.17 -21.99
N ALA A 96 4.22 0.23 -23.10
CA ALA A 96 5.31 1.20 -23.26
C ALA A 96 4.81 2.65 -23.26
N GLU A 97 3.60 2.89 -23.75
CA GLU A 97 2.93 4.18 -23.80
C GLU A 97 2.68 4.81 -22.42
N GLY A 98 2.55 3.97 -21.38
CA GLY A 98 2.35 4.40 -20.01
C GLY A 98 3.64 4.71 -19.26
N LEU A 99 4.80 4.34 -19.82
CA LEU A 99 6.10 4.48 -19.17
C LEU A 99 6.74 5.84 -19.44
N ARG A 100 7.01 6.62 -18.40
CA ARG A 100 7.68 7.93 -18.51
C ARG A 100 8.66 8.16 -17.36
N ARG A 101 9.71 8.94 -17.62
CA ARG A 101 10.49 9.53 -16.53
C ARG A 101 9.73 10.72 -15.98
N ARG A 102 9.57 10.77 -14.67
CA ARG A 102 8.90 11.86 -13.96
C ARG A 102 9.76 12.37 -12.81
N HIS A 103 9.60 13.66 -12.54
CA HIS A 103 10.14 14.30 -11.34
C HIS A 103 9.26 13.94 -10.15
N ILE A 104 9.87 13.33 -9.14
CA ILE A 104 9.21 12.82 -7.94
C ILE A 104 9.61 13.68 -6.75
N GLU A 105 8.62 14.23 -6.06
CA GLU A 105 8.75 14.83 -4.74
C GLU A 105 8.48 13.79 -3.67
N VAL A 106 9.22 13.89 -2.57
CA VAL A 106 8.93 13.14 -1.36
C VAL A 106 8.49 14.13 -0.31
N PHE A 107 7.23 13.98 0.09
CA PHE A 107 6.60 14.84 1.06
C PHE A 107 6.59 14.16 2.42
N ASP A 108 7.18 14.84 3.40
CA ASP A 108 7.18 14.41 4.78
C ASP A 108 5.85 14.82 5.44
N LEU A 109 5.10 13.82 5.92
CA LEU A 109 3.78 13.98 6.56
C LEU A 109 3.85 14.57 7.97
N GLU A 110 5.00 14.50 8.64
CA GLU A 110 5.23 15.03 9.98
C GLU A 110 5.65 16.50 9.90
N GLU A 111 6.58 16.81 8.99
CA GLU A 111 7.11 18.16 8.76
C GLU A 111 6.27 18.99 7.77
N GLN A 112 5.30 18.36 7.10
CA GLN A 112 4.44 18.94 6.07
C GLN A 112 5.20 19.71 4.98
N LYS A 113 6.31 19.14 4.51
CA LYS A 113 7.17 19.76 3.49
C LYS A 113 7.82 18.72 2.59
N VAL A 114 8.25 19.15 1.41
CA VAL A 114 9.09 18.33 0.53
C VAL A 114 10.45 18.14 1.20
N SER A 115 10.82 16.88 1.45
CA SER A 115 12.10 16.50 2.08
C SER A 115 13.20 16.20 1.05
N ARG A 116 12.82 15.68 -0.11
CA ARG A 116 13.75 15.30 -1.20
C ARG A 116 13.03 15.19 -2.54
N GLU A 117 13.82 15.25 -3.60
CA GLU A 117 13.35 15.14 -4.98
C GLU A 117 14.27 14.23 -5.79
N PHE A 118 13.72 13.51 -6.77
CA PHE A 118 14.49 12.67 -7.69
C PHE A 118 13.70 12.35 -8.96
N GLU A 119 14.40 11.94 -10.02
CA GLU A 119 13.75 11.37 -11.20
C GLU A 119 13.61 9.86 -11.09
N ALA A 120 12.45 9.33 -11.49
CA ALA A 120 12.23 7.89 -11.61
C ALA A 120 11.42 7.51 -12.83
N LEU A 121 11.62 6.27 -13.29
CA LEU A 121 10.75 5.66 -14.28
C LEU A 121 9.43 5.28 -13.62
N SER A 122 8.34 5.68 -14.25
CA SER A 122 7.01 5.67 -13.69
C SER A 122 6.02 5.14 -14.72
N PHE A 123 4.94 4.50 -14.28
CA PHE A 123 3.89 3.96 -15.16
C PHE A 123 2.52 4.52 -14.78
N ARG A 124 1.80 5.11 -15.74
CA ARG A 124 0.39 5.49 -15.58
C ARG A 124 -0.40 5.02 -16.79
N GLY A 125 -1.50 4.30 -16.57
CA GLY A 125 -2.27 3.71 -17.65
C GLY A 125 -3.03 2.45 -17.23
N THR A 126 -3.48 1.69 -18.21
CA THR A 126 -4.24 0.46 -18.01
C THR A 126 -3.39 -0.75 -18.34
N ILE A 127 -3.47 -1.79 -17.52
CA ILE A 127 -2.80 -3.07 -17.71
C ILE A 127 -3.90 -4.14 -17.88
N PRO A 128 -4.27 -4.48 -19.13
CA PRO A 128 -5.39 -5.39 -19.40
C PRO A 128 -5.13 -6.79 -18.83
N ASP A 129 -3.90 -7.29 -18.98
CA ASP A 129 -3.52 -8.68 -18.72
C ASP A 129 -3.40 -9.06 -17.24
N LEU A 130 -3.69 -8.14 -16.30
CA LEU A 130 -3.75 -8.54 -14.89
C LEU A 130 -5.03 -9.35 -14.64
N GLN A 131 -4.85 -10.66 -14.55
CA GLN A 131 -5.87 -11.63 -14.15
C GLN A 131 -5.56 -12.18 -12.75
N ILE A 132 -6.45 -11.96 -11.79
CA ILE A 132 -6.35 -12.53 -10.45
C ILE A 132 -7.44 -13.58 -10.32
N SER A 133 -7.08 -14.80 -9.93
CA SER A 133 -8.03 -15.90 -9.73
C SER A 133 -7.94 -16.43 -8.29
N THR A 134 -9.10 -16.63 -7.67
CA THR A 134 -9.25 -17.18 -6.32
C THR A 134 -10.74 -17.39 -6.00
N PRO A 135 -11.11 -18.43 -5.24
CA PRO A 135 -12.47 -18.60 -4.74
C PRO A 135 -12.88 -17.54 -3.69
N GLN A 136 -11.92 -16.76 -3.16
CA GLN A 136 -12.14 -15.83 -2.06
C GLN A 136 -12.26 -14.36 -2.52
N TRP A 137 -12.49 -14.12 -3.81
CA TRP A 137 -12.40 -12.78 -4.42
C TRP A 137 -13.26 -11.73 -3.73
N GLU A 138 -14.53 -12.02 -3.43
CA GLU A 138 -15.43 -11.08 -2.73
C GLU A 138 -14.92 -10.66 -1.35
N LYS A 139 -14.29 -11.60 -0.63
CA LYS A 139 -13.69 -11.33 0.68
C LYS A 139 -12.43 -10.48 0.53
N ILE A 140 -11.63 -10.74 -0.51
CA ILE A 140 -10.44 -9.95 -0.84
C ILE A 140 -10.84 -8.52 -1.22
N ARG A 141 -11.86 -8.35 -2.08
CA ARG A 141 -12.42 -7.04 -2.43
C ARG A 141 -12.82 -6.27 -1.18
N THR A 142 -13.54 -6.90 -0.26
CA THR A 142 -13.93 -6.28 1.03
C THR A 142 -12.71 -5.85 1.85
N ALA A 143 -11.67 -6.70 1.91
CA ALA A 143 -10.44 -6.39 2.62
C ALA A 143 -9.70 -5.20 1.99
N LEU A 144 -9.56 -5.21 0.65
CA LEU A 144 -8.96 -4.14 -0.15
C LEU A 144 -9.66 -2.80 0.09
N THR A 145 -11.00 -2.74 -0.02
CA THR A 145 -11.77 -1.53 0.24
C THR A 145 -11.59 -1.05 1.68
N SER A 146 -11.64 -1.96 2.67
CA SER A 146 -11.46 -1.58 4.08
C SER A 146 -10.06 -1.05 4.36
N TYR A 147 -9.03 -1.58 3.71
CA TYR A 147 -7.65 -1.13 3.83
C TYR A 147 -7.46 0.23 3.16
N ALA A 148 -7.86 0.33 1.89
CA ALA A 148 -7.70 1.55 1.08
C ALA A 148 -8.40 2.75 1.71
N ARG A 149 -9.64 2.59 2.19
CA ARG A 149 -10.36 3.67 2.90
C ARG A 149 -9.61 4.15 4.13
N ALA A 150 -9.11 3.20 4.93
CA ALA A 150 -8.39 3.54 6.15
C ALA A 150 -7.06 4.22 5.86
N LEU A 151 -6.33 3.76 4.83
CA LEU A 151 -5.06 4.37 4.41
C LEU A 151 -5.26 5.77 3.84
N ALA A 152 -6.26 5.96 2.97
CA ALA A 152 -6.58 7.28 2.44
C ALA A 152 -7.09 8.23 3.53
N GLU A 153 -7.83 7.74 4.54
CA GLU A 153 -8.22 8.53 5.72
C GLU A 153 -7.01 8.93 6.57
N TYR A 154 -6.02 8.04 6.70
CA TYR A 154 -4.77 8.38 7.36
C TYR A 154 -4.02 9.48 6.61
N GLU A 155 -3.75 9.27 5.32
CA GLU A 155 -3.01 10.23 4.50
C GLU A 155 -3.68 11.61 4.55
N HIS A 156 -5.01 11.66 4.35
CA HIS A 156 -5.76 12.92 4.39
C HIS A 156 -5.57 13.68 5.71
N LYS A 157 -5.58 13.03 6.87
CA LYS A 157 -5.37 13.71 8.17
C LYS A 157 -4.06 14.48 8.26
N HIS A 158 -3.04 14.08 7.51
CA HIS A 158 -1.75 14.74 7.47
C HIS A 158 -1.62 15.75 6.33
N LEU A 159 -2.52 15.68 5.34
CA LEU A 159 -2.52 16.52 4.15
C LEU A 159 -3.55 17.64 4.19
N VAL A 160 -4.36 17.75 5.25
CA VAL A 160 -5.25 18.91 5.48
C VAL A 160 -4.45 20.21 5.45
N ASP A 161 -4.99 21.23 4.78
CA ASP A 161 -4.38 22.56 4.58
C ASP A 161 -3.08 22.55 3.76
N THR A 162 -2.76 21.42 3.10
CA THR A 162 -1.61 21.32 2.18
C THR A 162 -2.06 21.41 0.73
N TYR A 163 -1.12 21.65 -0.19
CA TYR A 163 -1.40 21.66 -1.64
C TYR A 163 -1.86 20.31 -2.22
N LEU A 164 -1.88 19.26 -1.41
CA LEU A 164 -2.23 17.88 -1.77
C LEU A 164 -3.61 17.45 -1.27
N GLU A 165 -4.27 18.28 -0.46
CA GLU A 165 -5.56 17.94 0.16
C GLU A 165 -6.60 17.52 -0.89
N GLU A 166 -6.77 18.32 -1.94
CA GLU A 166 -7.72 18.05 -3.02
C GLU A 166 -7.43 16.72 -3.74
N SER A 167 -6.14 16.42 -3.94
CA SER A 167 -5.72 15.17 -4.59
C SER A 167 -6.02 13.96 -3.72
N CYS A 168 -5.80 14.08 -2.40
CA CYS A 168 -6.17 13.03 -1.45
C CYS A 168 -7.69 12.84 -1.36
N ALA A 169 -8.45 13.94 -1.34
CA ALA A 169 -9.91 13.91 -1.29
C ALA A 169 -10.52 13.27 -2.56
N ALA A 170 -9.96 13.54 -3.73
CA ALA A 170 -10.36 12.90 -4.98
C ALA A 170 -10.19 11.37 -4.91
N ILE A 171 -9.04 10.89 -4.40
CA ILE A 171 -8.80 9.46 -4.20
C ILE A 171 -9.80 8.86 -3.21
N GLN A 172 -10.09 9.54 -2.09
CA GLN A 172 -11.09 9.08 -1.13
C GLN A 172 -12.47 8.94 -1.77
N ASN A 173 -12.88 9.91 -2.58
CA ASN A 173 -14.14 9.86 -3.32
C ASN A 173 -14.18 8.67 -4.28
N SER A 174 -13.12 8.47 -5.07
CA SER A 174 -13.08 7.35 -6.01
C SER A 174 -13.10 6.00 -5.31
N ILE A 175 -12.37 5.81 -4.20
CA ILE A 175 -12.44 4.58 -3.38
C ILE A 175 -13.86 4.38 -2.80
N ALA A 176 -14.56 5.45 -2.46
CA ALA A 176 -15.88 5.36 -1.85
C ALA A 176 -16.97 5.01 -2.87
N ASN A 177 -16.90 5.60 -4.06
CA ASN A 177 -18.05 5.71 -4.97
C ASN A 177 -17.82 5.14 -6.37
N GLU A 178 -16.58 4.96 -6.81
CA GLU A 178 -16.26 4.67 -8.22
C GLU A 178 -15.50 3.36 -8.41
N TRP A 179 -14.47 3.11 -7.58
CA TRP A 179 -13.55 2.00 -7.79
C TRP A 179 -14.13 0.67 -7.31
N GLU A 180 -13.97 -0.37 -8.12
CA GLU A 180 -14.40 -1.72 -7.74
C GLU A 180 -13.50 -2.30 -6.64
N SER A 181 -12.19 -2.31 -6.86
CA SER A 181 -11.20 -2.82 -5.90
C SER A 181 -9.98 -1.90 -5.85
N ALA A 182 -9.85 -1.12 -4.78
CA ALA A 182 -8.73 -0.21 -4.60
C ALA A 182 -7.46 -0.96 -4.14
N LEU A 183 -6.34 -0.68 -4.80
CA LEU A 183 -5.02 -1.24 -4.49
C LEU A 183 -4.02 -0.10 -4.27
N ARG A 184 -3.03 -0.37 -3.42
CA ARG A 184 -1.85 0.50 -3.22
C ARG A 184 -0.61 -0.28 -3.68
N LEU A 185 -0.06 0.07 -4.84
CA LEU A 185 1.01 -0.66 -5.53
C LEU A 185 2.22 0.23 -5.81
N GLY A 186 3.35 -0.41 -6.10
CA GLY A 186 4.61 0.28 -6.40
C GLY A 186 5.24 0.96 -5.18
N ALA A 187 6.29 1.74 -5.42
CA ALA A 187 6.91 2.54 -4.37
C ALA A 187 6.10 3.85 -4.19
N TRP A 188 5.23 3.87 -3.19
CA TRP A 188 4.40 5.04 -2.83
C TRP A 188 4.86 5.73 -1.54
N SER A 189 5.70 5.05 -0.77
CA SER A 189 6.32 5.54 0.44
C SER A 189 7.71 4.93 0.59
N ASN A 190 8.51 5.57 1.41
CA ASN A 190 9.85 5.15 1.79
C ASN A 190 9.85 4.30 3.07
N ALA A 191 8.66 4.03 3.62
CA ALA A 191 8.50 3.30 4.87
C ALA A 191 9.17 1.91 4.76
N PRO A 192 10.02 1.49 5.73
CA PRO A 192 10.75 0.22 5.67
C PRO A 192 9.86 -1.02 5.53
N HIS A 193 8.58 -0.88 5.88
CA HIS A 193 7.58 -1.94 5.85
C HIS A 193 6.40 -1.62 4.91
N GLY A 194 6.53 -0.56 4.11
CA GLY A 194 5.47 -0.06 3.24
C GLY A 194 4.13 0.04 3.97
N GLY A 195 3.15 -0.70 3.46
CA GLY A 195 1.80 -0.81 4.03
C GLY A 195 1.58 -1.93 5.06
N GLY A 196 2.59 -2.79 5.29
CA GLY A 196 2.45 -4.03 6.06
C GLY A 196 2.19 -3.84 7.55
N LEU A 197 2.66 -2.73 8.13
CA LEU A 197 2.39 -2.36 9.52
C LEU A 197 1.15 -1.47 9.67
N PHE A 198 0.42 -1.19 8.60
CA PHE A 198 -0.70 -0.25 8.69
C PHE A 198 -1.84 -0.75 9.59
N PHE A 199 -1.96 -2.06 9.85
CA PHE A 199 -2.92 -2.60 10.82
C PHE A 199 -2.73 -2.03 12.23
N PHE A 200 -1.52 -1.54 12.58
CA PHE A 200 -1.24 -0.88 13.86
C PHE A 200 -2.02 0.42 14.06
N TRP A 201 -2.44 1.08 12.98
CA TRP A 201 -3.31 2.26 13.03
C TRP A 201 -4.54 2.04 13.92
N ARG A 202 -5.05 0.80 13.95
CA ARG A 202 -6.24 0.42 14.73
C ARG A 202 -5.99 0.30 16.23
N PHE A 203 -4.74 0.37 16.68
CA PHE A 203 -4.35 0.28 18.09
C PHE A 203 -3.67 1.57 18.56
N PRO A 204 -4.40 2.70 18.70
CA PRO A 204 -3.79 4.00 18.98
C PRO A 204 -3.03 4.02 20.32
N GLU A 205 -3.48 3.27 21.32
CA GLU A 205 -2.79 3.11 22.60
C GLU A 205 -1.43 2.45 22.44
N LEU A 206 -1.42 1.33 21.73
CA LEU A 206 -0.22 0.54 21.46
C LEU A 206 0.75 1.31 20.57
N ARG A 207 0.25 1.98 19.52
CA ARG A 207 1.06 2.89 18.70
C ARG A 207 1.74 3.96 19.55
N ARG A 208 1.00 4.62 20.46
CA ARG A 208 1.59 5.62 21.37
C ARG A 208 2.65 5.00 22.29
N GLN A 209 2.42 3.79 22.80
CA GLN A 209 3.42 3.09 23.62
C GLN A 209 4.68 2.76 22.82
N LEU A 210 4.52 2.28 21.59
CA LEU A 210 5.63 1.93 20.70
C LEU A 210 6.43 3.16 20.27
N ILE A 211 5.76 4.26 19.90
CA ILE A 211 6.41 5.55 19.61
C ILE A 211 7.19 6.04 20.84
N ARG A 212 6.63 5.93 22.05
CA ARG A 212 7.32 6.35 23.27
C ARG A 212 8.57 5.51 23.55
N LYS A 213 8.46 4.19 23.37
CA LYS A 213 9.50 3.21 23.69
C LYS A 213 10.65 3.23 22.67
N HIS A 214 10.32 3.30 21.39
CA HIS A 214 11.27 3.12 20.29
C HIS A 214 11.52 4.39 19.47
N LYS A 215 10.87 5.50 19.82
CA LYS A 215 11.01 6.82 19.15
C LYS A 215 10.70 6.81 17.65
N GLN A 216 10.05 5.74 17.18
CA GLN A 216 9.69 5.55 15.78
C GLN A 216 8.18 5.37 15.65
N ASP A 217 7.60 6.04 14.65
CA ASP A 217 6.26 5.73 14.17
C ASP A 217 6.35 4.67 13.06
N LEU A 218 5.44 3.71 13.10
CA LEU A 218 5.41 2.56 12.20
C LEU A 218 4.58 2.81 10.94
N LEU A 219 3.92 3.96 10.89
CA LEU A 219 3.13 4.38 9.75
C LEU A 219 4.01 5.07 8.70
N PRO A 220 3.57 5.11 7.44
CA PRO A 220 4.20 5.91 6.40
C PRO A 220 4.44 7.35 6.88
N LYS A 221 5.70 7.77 6.95
CA LYS A 221 6.08 9.16 7.26
C LYS A 221 6.23 10.02 6.01
N GLU A 222 6.43 9.39 4.88
CA GLU A 222 6.71 10.05 3.61
C GLU A 222 5.77 9.51 2.53
N LEU A 223 5.30 10.39 1.66
CA LEU A 223 4.54 10.04 0.45
C LEU A 223 5.30 10.50 -0.79
N TYR A 224 5.22 9.73 -1.86
CA TYR A 224 5.77 10.14 -3.15
C TYR A 224 4.71 10.81 -4.02
N ILE A 225 5.13 11.86 -4.73
CA ILE A 225 4.25 12.74 -5.49
C ILE A 225 4.88 13.07 -6.83
N ILE A 226 4.08 13.19 -7.89
CA ILE A 226 4.52 13.89 -9.11
C ILE A 226 4.38 15.40 -8.89
N SER A 227 5.48 16.14 -8.78
CA SER A 227 5.51 17.58 -8.49
C SER A 227 4.51 18.42 -9.28
N GLY A 228 4.52 18.27 -10.61
CA GLY A 228 3.70 19.07 -11.51
C GLY A 228 2.21 18.68 -11.50
N ASP A 229 1.93 17.39 -11.32
CA ASP A 229 0.59 16.83 -11.41
C ASP A 229 -0.09 16.72 -10.02
N ARG A 230 0.65 17.01 -8.93
CA ARG A 230 0.24 16.87 -7.51
C ARG A 230 -0.34 15.49 -7.17
N GLU A 231 0.13 14.49 -7.90
CA GLU A 231 -0.47 13.16 -7.91
C GLU A 231 0.15 12.27 -6.83
N LEU A 232 -0.65 11.79 -5.88
CA LEU A 232 -0.23 10.84 -4.85
C LEU A 232 0.01 9.46 -5.46
N LEU A 233 1.23 8.95 -5.38
CA LEU A 233 1.66 7.81 -6.19
C LEU A 233 1.23 6.47 -5.63
N GLY A 234 0.95 5.49 -6.51
CA GLY A 234 0.68 4.10 -6.13
C GLY A 234 -0.78 3.71 -5.89
N TRP A 235 -1.74 4.64 -5.96
CA TRP A 235 -3.17 4.28 -6.00
C TRP A 235 -3.58 3.68 -7.35
N CYS A 236 -4.21 2.51 -7.29
CA CYS A 236 -4.70 1.75 -8.45
C CYS A 236 -6.10 1.19 -8.20
N GLU A 237 -6.79 0.88 -9.28
CA GLU A 237 -8.05 0.14 -9.26
C GLU A 237 -7.84 -1.19 -9.99
N TYR A 238 -8.26 -2.29 -9.39
CA TYR A 238 -8.46 -3.54 -10.10
C TYR A 238 -9.93 -3.73 -10.42
N ARG A 239 -10.20 -4.07 -11.68
CA ARG A 239 -11.52 -4.49 -12.17
C ARG A 239 -11.43 -5.94 -12.60
N SER A 240 -12.26 -6.80 -12.01
CA SER A 240 -12.50 -8.11 -12.62
C SER A 240 -13.25 -7.86 -13.92
N GLU A 241 -12.73 -8.36 -15.04
CA GLU A 241 -13.55 -8.40 -16.26
C GLU A 241 -14.77 -9.27 -15.96
N GLY A 242 -15.96 -8.74 -16.26
CA GLY A 242 -17.23 -9.45 -16.12
C GLY A 242 -17.45 -10.46 -17.22
#